data_AF-A0A7K0Z578-F1
#
_entry.id   AF-A0A7K0Z578-F1
#
_cell.length_a   1.000
_cell.length_b   1.000
_cell.length_c   1.000
_cell.angle_alpha   90.00
_cell.angle_beta   90.00
_cell.angle_gamma   90.00
#
_symmetry.space_group_name_H-M   'P 1'
#
loop_
_entity.id
_entity.type
_entity.pdbx_description
1 polymer ?
#
loop_
_entity_poly.entity_id
_entity_poly.type
_entity_poly.pdbx_seq_one_letter_code
_entity_poly.pdbx_strand_id
1 'polypeptide(L)'
;MTRPQYEFDLEQRAAIAHRDKPLILQGATGTGKTVTLIEAAIDRVKNGANPDSILILAYGRERASEIRDAIVIASQGTVKEPVARTFHALAFSILSMSSGEAFRETVLISGAEQESFIATLLAGNIEDEVDWWPAELRSQANGSDHDSDLMGEPLLTQGFVRELRDLMMRATERGLSPKDLAEMGQRLQERYWPAAAKFWDSYLNISAASDSGAGDSKMRIDPAELINAAIAHLKRNPELLAELRQRFTTIMVDEFHESDPAQRRLLELLHCEDMVVVIDPESAIGRFRGADPDGVIAYCKSTFGDKATNITLLTNHRGDPARFAIELRSENEEAQYIA
;
A
#
# COMPACT_ATOMS: atom_id res chain seq x y z
N MET A 1 7.36 -28.77 -13.70
CA MET A 1 8.24 -27.84 -14.42
C MET A 1 9.58 -27.80 -13.68
N THR A 2 10.69 -27.96 -14.39
CA THR A 2 12.05 -27.88 -13.81
C THR A 2 12.45 -26.43 -13.58
N ARG A 3 12.98 -26.13 -12.40
CA ARG A 3 13.45 -24.79 -12.01
C ARG A 3 14.59 -24.34 -12.96
N PRO A 4 14.63 -23.07 -13.41
CA PRO A 4 15.77 -22.55 -14.15
C PRO A 4 17.05 -22.64 -13.31
N GLN A 5 18.15 -23.13 -13.89
CA GLN A 5 19.46 -23.02 -13.24
C GLN A 5 19.94 -21.58 -13.38
N TYR A 6 19.93 -20.85 -12.27
CA TYR A 6 20.52 -19.53 -12.19
C TYR A 6 21.98 -19.64 -11.76
N GLU A 7 22.87 -18.97 -12.48
CA GLU A 7 24.20 -18.68 -11.99
C GLU A 7 24.16 -17.33 -11.28
N PHE A 8 24.56 -17.31 -10.01
CA PHE A 8 24.53 -16.09 -9.19
C PHE A 8 25.90 -15.43 -9.13
N ASP A 9 25.91 -14.11 -9.22
CA ASP A 9 27.10 -13.29 -9.06
C ASP A 9 27.53 -13.20 -7.58
N LEU A 10 28.72 -12.65 -7.32
CA LEU A 10 29.27 -12.58 -5.96
C LEU A 10 28.35 -11.83 -5.01
N GLU A 11 27.80 -10.70 -5.45
CA GLU A 11 26.89 -9.85 -4.68
C GLU A 11 25.56 -10.56 -4.41
N GLN A 12 25.03 -11.27 -5.42
CA GLN A 12 23.81 -12.07 -5.25
C GLN A 12 24.03 -13.21 -4.27
N ARG A 13 25.16 -13.94 -4.35
CA ARG A 13 25.50 -15.00 -3.38
C ARG A 13 25.66 -14.45 -1.98
N ALA A 14 26.30 -13.28 -1.83
CA ALA A 14 26.44 -12.62 -0.54
C ALA A 14 25.08 -12.22 0.05
N ALA A 15 24.17 -11.69 -0.77
CA ALA A 15 22.80 -11.36 -0.35
C ALA A 15 21.98 -12.61 0.02
N ILE A 16 22.10 -13.69 -0.75
CA ILE A 16 21.41 -14.97 -0.47
C ILE A 16 21.87 -15.56 0.86
N ALA A 17 23.17 -15.54 1.15
CA ALA A 17 23.76 -16.09 2.37
C ALA A 17 23.62 -15.19 3.61
N HIS A 18 23.14 -13.95 3.46
CA HIS A 18 23.05 -12.97 4.55
C HIS A 18 21.98 -13.30 5.59
N ARG A 19 22.27 -13.08 6.89
CA ARG A 19 21.42 -13.41 8.06
C ARG A 19 21.60 -12.41 9.21
N ASP A 20 20.70 -12.51 10.19
CA ASP A 20 20.80 -11.98 11.57
C ASP A 20 20.96 -10.47 11.73
N LYS A 21 20.73 -9.70 10.68
CA LYS A 21 20.68 -8.23 10.70
C LYS A 21 19.91 -7.73 9.48
N PRO A 22 19.57 -6.43 9.40
CA PRO A 22 18.96 -5.88 8.21
C PRO A 22 19.90 -5.94 7.00
N LEU A 23 19.35 -6.28 5.83
CA LEU A 23 19.96 -6.19 4.52
C LEU A 23 19.17 -5.20 3.66
N ILE A 24 19.86 -4.21 3.13
CA ILE A 24 19.35 -3.35 2.08
C ILE A 24 19.98 -3.83 0.77
N LEU A 25 19.15 -4.45 -0.07
CA LEU A 25 19.54 -4.94 -1.40
C LEU A 25 19.13 -3.92 -2.45
N GLN A 26 20.11 -3.39 -3.17
CA GLN A 26 19.91 -2.38 -4.22
C GLN A 26 20.35 -2.91 -5.58
N GLY A 27 19.88 -2.29 -6.65
CA GLY A 27 20.36 -2.57 -8.00
C GLY A 27 19.41 -1.98 -9.04
N ALA A 28 19.89 -1.72 -10.24
CA ALA A 28 19.04 -1.25 -11.33
C ALA A 28 18.06 -2.35 -11.80
N THR A 29 17.11 -1.99 -12.64
CA THR A 29 16.23 -2.96 -13.31
C THR A 29 17.05 -3.98 -14.10
N GLY A 30 16.67 -5.27 -14.03
CA GLY A 30 17.36 -6.36 -14.74
C GLY A 30 18.54 -7.00 -13.99
N THR A 31 18.92 -6.49 -12.83
CA THR A 31 20.04 -7.03 -12.01
C THR A 31 19.70 -8.28 -11.19
N GLY A 32 18.46 -8.76 -11.26
CA GLY A 32 18.05 -10.00 -10.58
C GLY A 32 17.60 -9.83 -9.12
N LYS A 33 17.30 -8.60 -8.66
CA LYS A 33 16.85 -8.31 -7.29
C LYS A 33 15.78 -9.26 -6.73
N THR A 34 14.65 -9.40 -7.43
CA THR A 34 13.54 -10.28 -7.01
C THR A 34 13.98 -11.75 -6.97
N VAL A 35 14.80 -12.19 -7.93
CA VAL A 35 15.35 -13.56 -7.93
C VAL A 35 16.25 -13.76 -6.70
N THR A 36 17.13 -12.81 -6.40
CA THR A 36 17.98 -12.85 -5.20
C THR A 36 17.16 -12.91 -3.92
N LEU A 37 16.06 -12.15 -3.82
CA LEU A 37 15.15 -12.17 -2.67
C LEU A 37 14.49 -13.56 -2.48
N ILE A 38 13.95 -14.13 -3.56
CA ILE A 38 13.32 -15.46 -3.56
C ILE A 38 14.33 -16.52 -3.13
N GLU A 39 15.54 -16.47 -3.66
CA GLU A 39 16.61 -17.42 -3.34
C GLU A 39 17.10 -17.27 -1.90
N ALA A 40 17.15 -16.04 -1.38
CA ALA A 40 17.44 -15.78 0.01
C ALA A 40 16.37 -16.40 0.95
N ALA A 41 15.10 -16.39 0.54
CA ALA A 41 14.02 -17.06 1.29
C ALA A 41 14.16 -18.58 1.24
N ILE A 42 14.41 -19.14 0.05
CA ILE A 42 14.61 -20.59 -0.15
C ILE A 42 15.83 -21.08 0.63
N ASP A 43 16.92 -20.32 0.61
CA ASP A 43 18.15 -20.68 1.32
C ASP A 43 17.92 -20.72 2.84
N ARG A 44 17.11 -19.81 3.40
CA ARG A 44 16.69 -19.89 4.82
C ARG A 44 15.94 -21.18 5.12
N VAL A 45 14.96 -21.55 4.29
CA VAL A 45 14.19 -22.80 4.45
C VAL A 45 15.09 -24.03 4.35
N LYS A 46 16.00 -24.07 3.37
CA LYS A 46 16.97 -25.16 3.20
C LYS A 46 17.90 -25.32 4.40
N ASN A 47 18.22 -24.23 5.08
CA ASN A 47 19.01 -24.23 6.31
C ASN A 47 18.18 -24.44 7.59
N GLY A 48 16.91 -24.86 7.46
CA GLY A 48 16.08 -25.32 8.58
C GLY A 48 15.12 -24.28 9.16
N ALA A 49 15.02 -23.07 8.58
CA ALA A 49 14.02 -22.09 9.01
C ALA A 49 12.61 -22.62 8.76
N ASN A 50 11.69 -22.39 9.70
CA ASN A 50 10.29 -22.71 9.50
C ASN A 50 9.70 -21.79 8.42
N PRO A 51 9.13 -22.31 7.32
CA PRO A 51 8.52 -21.49 6.28
C PRO A 51 7.41 -20.55 6.79
N ASP A 52 6.62 -20.99 7.78
CA ASP A 52 5.56 -20.19 8.39
C ASP A 52 6.10 -18.95 9.15
N SER A 53 7.43 -18.89 9.37
CA SER A 53 8.14 -17.80 10.02
C SER A 53 8.79 -16.79 9.08
N ILE A 54 8.73 -17.04 7.77
CA ILE A 54 9.25 -16.14 6.73
C ILE A 54 8.07 -15.42 6.08
N LEU A 55 8.01 -14.11 6.27
CA LEU A 55 7.02 -13.23 5.64
C LEU A 55 7.67 -12.50 4.46
N ILE A 56 7.08 -12.62 3.28
CA ILE A 56 7.51 -11.89 2.09
C ILE A 56 6.40 -10.93 1.66
N LEU A 57 6.75 -9.65 1.58
CA LEU A 57 5.85 -8.57 1.21
C LEU A 57 6.21 -8.05 -0.18
N ALA A 58 5.22 -7.92 -1.03
CA ALA A 58 5.33 -7.28 -2.34
C ALA A 58 4.29 -6.17 -2.49
N TYR A 59 4.56 -5.21 -3.38
CA TYR A 59 3.65 -4.10 -3.62
C TYR A 59 2.37 -4.55 -4.34
N GLY A 60 2.51 -5.33 -5.42
CA GLY A 60 1.41 -5.83 -6.24
C GLY A 60 0.95 -7.25 -5.91
N ARG A 61 -0.33 -7.55 -6.18
CA ARG A 61 -0.88 -8.92 -6.06
C ARG A 61 -0.22 -9.89 -7.02
N GLU A 62 0.04 -9.46 -8.25
CA GLU A 62 0.72 -10.26 -9.27
C GLU A 62 2.13 -10.66 -8.81
N ARG A 63 2.95 -9.68 -8.39
CA ARG A 63 4.27 -9.93 -7.82
C ARG A 63 4.23 -10.87 -6.62
N ALA A 64 3.28 -10.69 -5.70
CA ALA A 64 3.12 -11.58 -4.55
C ALA A 64 2.80 -13.03 -4.98
N SER A 65 1.99 -13.21 -6.02
CA SER A 65 1.69 -14.53 -6.60
C SER A 65 2.91 -15.14 -7.29
N GLU A 66 3.64 -14.36 -8.09
CA GLU A 66 4.87 -14.82 -8.75
C GLU A 66 5.92 -15.30 -7.74
N ILE A 67 6.15 -14.53 -6.67
CA ILE A 67 7.07 -14.90 -5.59
C ILE A 67 6.62 -16.20 -4.93
N ARG A 68 5.32 -16.35 -4.66
CA ARG A 68 4.76 -17.57 -4.08
C ARG A 68 5.00 -18.77 -4.97
N ASP A 69 4.62 -18.67 -6.25
CA ASP A 69 4.75 -19.74 -7.23
C ASP A 69 6.21 -20.13 -7.43
N ALA A 70 7.12 -19.16 -7.46
CA ALA A 70 8.55 -19.41 -7.55
C ALA A 70 9.08 -20.21 -6.35
N ILE A 71 8.58 -19.92 -5.14
CA ILE A 71 8.97 -20.65 -3.93
C ILE A 71 8.36 -22.07 -3.92
N VAL A 72 7.09 -22.22 -4.33
CA VAL A 72 6.42 -23.53 -4.47
C VAL A 72 7.22 -24.45 -5.40
N ILE A 73 7.61 -23.93 -6.57
CA ILE A 73 8.40 -24.68 -7.56
C ILE A 73 9.76 -25.07 -6.98
N ALA A 74 10.37 -24.19 -6.19
CA ALA A 74 11.68 -24.44 -5.60
C ALA A 74 11.67 -25.40 -4.41
N SER A 75 10.56 -25.49 -3.67
CA SER A 75 10.42 -26.35 -2.47
C SER A 75 10.01 -27.80 -2.79
N GLN A 76 9.79 -28.13 -4.07
CA GLN A 76 9.34 -29.45 -4.55
C GLN A 76 8.05 -29.95 -3.84
N GLY A 77 7.20 -29.03 -3.35
CA GLY A 77 5.87 -29.33 -2.79
C GLY A 77 5.85 -30.19 -1.52
N THR A 78 6.98 -30.38 -0.83
CA THR A 78 7.10 -31.24 0.36
C THR A 78 7.22 -30.48 1.68
N VAL A 79 7.25 -29.15 1.62
CA VAL A 79 7.42 -28.28 2.78
C VAL A 79 6.26 -27.28 2.79
N LYS A 80 5.80 -26.88 3.99
CA LYS A 80 5.00 -25.66 4.14
C LYS A 80 5.72 -24.48 3.48
N GLU A 81 4.99 -23.46 3.03
CA GLU A 81 5.54 -22.41 2.17
C GLU A 81 5.64 -21.07 2.89
N PRO A 82 6.68 -20.25 2.63
CA PRO A 82 6.74 -18.86 3.08
C PRO A 82 5.50 -18.07 2.67
N VAL A 83 5.10 -17.15 3.54
CA VAL A 83 3.89 -16.35 3.33
C VAL A 83 4.21 -15.18 2.42
N ALA A 84 3.96 -15.31 1.12
CA ALA A 84 4.08 -14.21 0.15
C ALA A 84 2.73 -13.49 -0.04
N ARG A 85 2.66 -12.21 0.36
CA ARG A 85 1.44 -11.39 0.39
C ARG A 85 1.73 -9.93 0.07
N THR A 86 0.69 -9.14 -0.18
CA THR A 86 0.77 -7.67 -0.16
C THR A 86 0.58 -7.13 1.26
N PHE A 87 0.97 -5.87 1.50
CA PHE A 87 0.69 -5.19 2.77
C PHE A 87 -0.81 -5.18 3.12
N HIS A 88 -1.68 -4.93 2.14
CA HIS A 88 -3.12 -4.95 2.33
C HIS A 88 -3.64 -6.35 2.71
N ALA A 89 -3.13 -7.41 2.07
CA ALA A 89 -3.51 -8.78 2.42
C ALA A 89 -3.02 -9.19 3.81
N LEU A 90 -1.84 -8.72 4.24
CA LEU A 90 -1.36 -8.88 5.61
C LEU A 90 -2.26 -8.14 6.60
N ALA A 91 -2.55 -6.85 6.36
CA ALA A 91 -3.39 -6.02 7.22
C ALA A 91 -4.81 -6.61 7.39
N PHE A 92 -5.43 -7.07 6.30
CA PHE A 92 -6.71 -7.78 6.36
C PHE A 92 -6.65 -9.05 7.20
N SER A 93 -5.59 -9.85 7.00
CA SER A 93 -5.37 -11.08 7.78
C SER A 93 -5.20 -10.80 9.26
N ILE A 94 -4.52 -9.70 9.63
CA ILE A 94 -4.34 -9.28 11.03
C ILE A 94 -5.70 -8.93 11.65
N LEU A 95 -6.54 -8.16 10.95
CA LEU A 95 -7.87 -7.81 11.46
C LEU A 95 -8.77 -9.05 11.64
N SER A 96 -8.62 -10.03 10.75
CA SER A 96 -9.35 -11.29 10.78
C SER A 96 -8.85 -12.26 11.88
N MET A 97 -7.70 -12.00 12.50
CA MET A 97 -7.20 -12.78 13.66
C MET A 97 -7.90 -12.41 14.97
N SER A 98 -8.81 -11.43 14.95
CA SER A 98 -9.68 -11.11 16.08
C SER A 98 -10.53 -12.31 16.49
N SER A 99 -10.69 -12.53 17.79
CA SER A 99 -11.60 -13.53 18.35
C SER A 99 -12.30 -12.99 19.60
N GLY A 100 -13.45 -13.59 19.96
CA GLY A 100 -14.24 -13.21 21.14
C GLY A 100 -15.49 -12.39 20.85
N GLU A 101 -16.18 -11.95 21.90
CA GLU A 101 -17.51 -11.31 21.83
C GLU A 101 -17.52 -9.95 21.12
N ALA A 102 -16.35 -9.30 20.98
CA ALA A 102 -16.19 -8.03 20.26
C ALA A 102 -15.78 -8.22 18.79
N PHE A 103 -15.72 -9.46 18.28
CA PHE A 103 -15.37 -9.74 16.90
C PHE A 103 -16.40 -9.12 15.94
N ARG A 104 -15.88 -8.40 14.95
CA ARG A 104 -16.65 -7.91 13.82
C ARG A 104 -16.02 -8.42 12.54
N GLU A 105 -16.80 -9.09 11.70
CA GLU A 105 -16.32 -9.52 10.39
C GLU A 105 -15.88 -8.29 9.59
N THR A 106 -14.63 -8.28 9.12
CA THR A 106 -14.11 -7.16 8.34
C THR A 106 -14.55 -7.30 6.89
N VAL A 107 -15.24 -6.28 6.38
CA VAL A 107 -15.67 -6.20 4.99
C VAL A 107 -15.05 -4.97 4.34
N LEU A 108 -14.41 -5.15 3.19
CA LEU A 108 -13.85 -4.04 2.43
C LEU A 108 -14.94 -3.39 1.58
N ILE A 109 -15.01 -2.07 1.61
CA ILE A 109 -15.88 -1.29 0.74
C ILE A 109 -15.20 -1.18 -0.63
N SER A 110 -15.96 -1.39 -1.71
CA SER A 110 -15.45 -1.19 -3.06
C SER A 110 -15.35 0.29 -3.41
N GLY A 111 -14.48 0.65 -4.37
CA GLY A 111 -14.37 2.04 -4.83
C GLY A 111 -15.70 2.61 -5.33
N ALA A 112 -16.50 1.80 -6.06
CA ALA A 112 -17.81 2.23 -6.54
C ALA A 112 -18.82 2.48 -5.41
N GLU A 113 -18.84 1.63 -4.39
CA GLU A 113 -19.69 1.85 -3.20
C GLU A 113 -19.26 3.12 -2.44
N GLN A 114 -17.95 3.34 -2.32
CA GLN A 114 -17.42 4.54 -1.68
C GLN A 114 -17.77 5.81 -2.48
N GLU A 115 -17.60 5.80 -3.80
CA GLU A 115 -17.95 6.92 -4.68
C GLU A 115 -19.45 7.23 -4.62
N SER A 116 -20.30 6.19 -4.61
CA SER A 116 -21.75 6.34 -4.43
C SER A 116 -22.11 7.00 -3.09
N PHE A 117 -21.43 6.58 -2.02
CA PHE A 117 -21.63 7.17 -0.69
C PHE A 117 -21.15 8.63 -0.63
N ILE A 118 -19.98 8.94 -1.21
CA ILE A 118 -19.47 10.32 -1.32
C ILE A 118 -20.45 11.20 -2.11
N ALA A 119 -20.94 10.73 -3.26
CA ALA A 119 -21.92 11.46 -4.06
C ALA A 119 -23.22 11.74 -3.27
N THR A 120 -23.69 10.76 -2.49
CA THR A 120 -24.86 10.92 -1.61
C THR A 120 -24.64 12.02 -0.56
N LEU A 121 -23.47 12.04 0.08
CA LEU A 121 -23.15 13.08 1.07
C LEU A 121 -22.98 14.46 0.42
N LEU A 122 -22.42 14.54 -0.79
CA LEU A 122 -22.31 15.79 -1.54
C LEU A 122 -23.68 16.33 -1.94
N ALA A 123 -24.63 15.46 -2.31
CA ALA A 123 -26.01 15.87 -2.56
C ALA A 123 -26.65 16.47 -1.31
N GLY A 124 -26.46 15.85 -0.14
CA GLY A 124 -26.92 16.41 1.14
C GLY A 124 -26.32 17.79 1.45
N ASN A 125 -25.02 18.00 1.16
CA ASN A 125 -24.40 19.33 1.32
C ASN A 125 -25.04 20.41 0.42
N ILE A 126 -25.51 20.03 -0.77
CA ILE A 126 -26.21 20.94 -1.68
C ILE A 126 -27.61 21.25 -1.14
N GLU A 127 -28.35 20.23 -0.69
CA GLU A 127 -29.68 20.38 -0.09
C GLU A 127 -29.65 21.24 1.18
N ASP A 128 -28.60 21.09 2.00
CA ASP A 128 -28.38 21.88 3.22
C ASP A 128 -27.81 23.29 2.94
N GLU A 129 -27.61 23.65 1.67
CA GLU A 129 -27.07 24.94 1.21
C GLU A 129 -25.76 25.36 1.90
N VAL A 130 -24.84 24.42 2.10
CA VAL A 130 -23.62 24.71 2.86
C VAL A 130 -22.75 25.77 2.17
N ASP A 131 -22.17 26.66 2.96
CA ASP A 131 -21.44 27.84 2.47
C ASP A 131 -19.92 27.66 2.36
N TRP A 132 -19.38 26.57 2.91
CA TRP A 132 -17.95 26.35 3.06
C TRP A 132 -17.27 25.70 1.86
N TRP A 133 -18.04 25.21 0.87
CA TRP A 133 -17.48 24.87 -0.44
C TRP A 133 -17.18 26.17 -1.24
N PRO A 134 -16.03 26.25 -1.92
CA PRO A 134 -15.72 27.37 -2.82
C PRO A 134 -16.86 27.67 -3.80
N ALA A 135 -17.15 28.95 -4.03
CA ALA A 135 -18.30 29.39 -4.81
C ALA A 135 -18.34 28.82 -6.24
N GLU A 136 -17.19 28.61 -6.86
CA GLU A 136 -17.07 27.98 -8.20
C GLU A 136 -17.45 26.49 -8.25
N LEU A 137 -17.46 25.80 -7.11
CA LEU A 137 -17.94 24.43 -7.01
C LEU A 137 -19.44 24.36 -6.69
N ARG A 138 -20.07 25.48 -6.33
CA ARG A 138 -21.49 25.56 -6.03
C ARG A 138 -22.22 26.13 -7.23
N SER A 139 -23.17 25.39 -7.80
CA SER A 139 -24.10 25.96 -8.75
C SER A 139 -24.96 26.99 -8.02
N GLN A 140 -24.95 28.24 -8.46
CA GLN A 140 -25.88 29.23 -7.90
C GLN A 140 -27.26 28.97 -8.48
N ALA A 141 -28.10 28.20 -7.77
CA ALA A 141 -29.47 27.92 -8.17
C ALA A 141 -30.38 29.18 -8.26
N ASN A 142 -29.93 30.35 -7.81
CA ASN A 142 -30.74 31.56 -7.68
C ASN A 142 -30.11 32.84 -8.29
N GLY A 143 -29.33 32.71 -9.36
CA GLY A 143 -28.86 33.85 -10.15
C GLY A 143 -29.63 33.98 -11.46
N SER A 144 -30.50 34.98 -11.58
CA SER A 144 -31.22 35.33 -12.81
C SER A 144 -30.33 35.93 -13.92
N ASP A 145 -29.05 35.58 -13.94
CA ASP A 145 -28.10 36.05 -14.95
C ASP A 145 -27.55 34.84 -15.72
N HIS A 146 -27.73 34.88 -17.03
CA HIS A 146 -27.32 33.90 -18.03
C HIS A 146 -25.79 33.82 -18.22
N ASP A 147 -25.00 33.86 -17.15
CA ASP A 147 -23.53 33.96 -17.22
C ASP A 147 -22.80 32.98 -16.29
N SER A 148 -23.45 31.90 -15.83
CA SER A 148 -22.73 30.76 -15.29
C SER A 148 -22.49 29.74 -16.42
N ASP A 149 -21.26 29.68 -16.95
CA ASP A 149 -20.77 28.65 -17.88
C ASP A 149 -20.80 27.21 -17.28
N LEU A 150 -21.41 27.02 -16.10
CA LEU A 150 -21.49 25.74 -15.41
C LEU A 150 -22.59 24.87 -16.02
N MET A 151 -22.20 23.76 -16.63
CA MET A 151 -23.11 22.74 -17.14
C MET A 151 -23.50 21.72 -16.06
N GLY A 152 -24.15 22.19 -14.98
CA GLY A 152 -24.66 21.36 -13.88
C GLY A 152 -23.94 21.56 -12.55
N GLU A 153 -24.11 20.60 -11.63
CA GLU A 153 -23.54 20.63 -10.28
C GLU A 153 -22.11 20.06 -10.25
N PRO A 154 -21.05 20.89 -10.10
CA PRO A 154 -19.67 20.41 -10.15
C PRO A 154 -19.35 19.35 -9.09
N LEU A 155 -19.92 19.52 -7.89
CA LEU A 155 -19.76 18.59 -6.76
C LEU A 155 -20.30 17.18 -7.06
N LEU A 156 -21.30 17.06 -7.94
CA LEU A 156 -21.93 15.76 -8.25
C LEU A 156 -21.33 15.09 -9.48
N THR A 157 -20.32 15.70 -10.11
CA THR A 157 -19.64 15.07 -11.24
C THR A 157 -18.84 13.85 -10.77
N GLN A 158 -18.82 12.79 -11.59
CA GLN A 158 -18.03 11.59 -11.30
C GLN A 158 -16.53 11.90 -11.14
N GLY A 159 -16.02 12.87 -11.90
CA GLY A 159 -14.63 13.32 -11.80
C GLY A 159 -14.33 13.93 -10.43
N PHE A 160 -15.17 14.87 -9.96
CA PHE A 160 -14.98 15.49 -8.65
C PHE A 160 -15.07 14.48 -7.51
N VAL A 161 -16.08 13.59 -7.53
CA VAL A 161 -16.24 12.53 -6.53
C VAL A 161 -15.00 11.65 -6.44
N ARG A 162 -14.43 11.26 -7.59
CA ARG A 162 -13.22 10.46 -7.66
C ARG A 162 -12.00 11.18 -7.11
N GLU A 163 -11.78 12.44 -7.50
CA GLU A 163 -10.66 13.25 -7.00
C GLU A 163 -10.75 13.50 -5.49
N LEU A 164 -11.97 13.71 -4.96
CA LEU A 164 -12.20 13.87 -3.52
C LEU A 164 -11.90 12.57 -2.77
N ARG A 165 -12.35 11.42 -3.30
CA ARG A 165 -12.02 10.09 -2.77
C ARG A 165 -10.51 9.87 -2.74
N ASP A 166 -9.83 10.13 -3.86
CA ASP A 166 -8.39 9.93 -3.97
C ASP A 166 -7.62 10.86 -3.02
N LEU A 167 -8.04 12.13 -2.86
CA LEU A 167 -7.47 13.04 -1.86
C LEU A 167 -7.58 12.48 -0.44
N MET A 168 -8.76 12.00 -0.05
CA MET A 168 -9.01 11.39 1.27
C MET A 168 -8.12 10.17 1.48
N MET A 169 -8.07 9.26 0.51
CA MET A 169 -7.22 8.06 0.58
C MET A 169 -5.74 8.41 0.76
N ARG A 170 -5.21 9.35 -0.04
CA ARG A 170 -3.79 9.76 0.03
C ARG A 170 -3.44 10.45 1.34
N ALA A 171 -4.40 11.17 1.93
CA ALA A 171 -4.26 11.78 3.24
C ALA A 171 -4.24 10.70 4.35
N THR A 172 -5.15 9.73 4.30
CA THR A 172 -5.17 8.56 5.20
C THR A 172 -3.86 7.78 5.18
N GLU A 173 -3.31 7.47 4.01
CA GLU A 173 -2.06 6.71 3.86
C GLU A 173 -0.85 7.45 4.49
N ARG A 174 -0.89 8.79 4.48
CA ARG A 174 0.09 9.66 5.14
C ARG A 174 -0.17 9.85 6.63
N GLY A 175 -1.25 9.29 7.15
CA GLY A 175 -1.66 9.43 8.54
C GLY A 175 -2.16 10.83 8.89
N LEU A 176 -2.65 11.59 7.91
CA LEU A 176 -3.28 12.88 8.14
C LEU A 176 -4.71 12.66 8.64
N SER A 177 -5.14 13.49 9.58
CA SER A 177 -6.55 13.65 9.92
C SER A 177 -7.20 14.74 9.06
N PRO A 178 -8.55 14.84 9.04
CA PRO A 178 -9.23 15.98 8.43
C PRO A 178 -8.70 17.33 8.93
N LYS A 179 -8.42 17.43 10.24
CA LYS A 179 -7.83 18.62 10.85
C LYS A 179 -6.46 18.94 10.26
N ASP A 180 -5.59 17.94 10.14
CA ASP A 180 -4.24 18.13 9.57
C ASP A 180 -4.32 18.58 8.10
N LEU A 181 -5.24 18.01 7.33
CA LEU A 181 -5.47 18.40 5.93
C LEU A 181 -5.94 19.86 5.83
N ALA A 182 -6.85 20.29 6.71
CA ALA A 182 -7.31 21.68 6.75
C ALA A 182 -6.18 22.66 7.11
N GLU A 183 -5.38 22.35 8.13
CA GLU A 183 -4.23 23.16 8.54
C GLU A 183 -3.16 23.23 7.43
N MET A 184 -2.90 22.10 6.76
CA MET A 184 -1.97 22.05 5.64
C MET A 184 -2.48 22.85 4.45
N GLY A 185 -3.78 22.78 4.14
CA GLY A 185 -4.41 23.57 3.09
C GLY A 185 -4.26 25.08 3.33
N GLN A 186 -4.47 25.53 4.57
CA GLN A 186 -4.25 26.93 4.94
C GLN A 186 -2.78 27.34 4.78
N ARG A 187 -1.84 26.51 5.26
CA ARG A 187 -0.40 26.79 5.20
C ARG A 187 0.14 26.84 3.77
N LEU A 188 -0.35 25.97 2.89
CA LEU A 188 0.07 25.90 1.49
C LEU A 188 -0.76 26.80 0.57
N GLN A 189 -1.77 27.50 1.11
CA GLN A 189 -2.73 28.30 0.35
C GLN A 189 -3.50 27.48 -0.70
N GLU A 190 -3.73 26.20 -0.42
CA GLU A 190 -4.52 25.31 -1.26
C GLU A 190 -6.01 25.56 -1.07
N ARG A 191 -6.67 26.00 -2.14
CA ARG A 191 -8.03 26.55 -2.10
C ARG A 191 -9.09 25.55 -1.66
N TYR A 192 -8.95 24.29 -2.09
CA TYR A 192 -10.00 23.27 -1.95
C TYR A 192 -9.84 22.39 -0.71
N TRP A 193 -8.63 22.29 -0.16
CA TRP A 193 -8.32 21.36 0.93
C TRP A 193 -9.09 21.64 2.24
N PRO A 194 -9.28 22.89 2.68
CA PRO A 194 -10.07 23.14 3.89
C PRO A 194 -11.53 22.68 3.77
N ALA A 195 -12.13 22.80 2.58
CA ALA A 195 -13.49 22.33 2.33
C ALA A 195 -13.54 20.80 2.23
N ALA A 196 -12.61 20.19 1.50
CA ALA A 196 -12.47 18.73 1.42
C ALA A 196 -12.23 18.10 2.81
N ALA A 197 -11.45 18.75 3.68
CA ALA A 197 -11.26 18.34 5.06
C ALA A 197 -12.56 18.36 5.88
N LYS A 198 -13.36 19.43 5.76
CA LYS A 198 -14.69 19.48 6.42
C LYS A 198 -15.60 18.37 5.93
N PHE A 199 -15.64 18.12 4.62
CA PHE A 199 -16.39 17.01 4.05
C PHE A 199 -15.91 15.66 4.61
N TRP A 200 -14.59 15.45 4.65
CA TRP A 200 -14.00 14.21 5.14
C TRP A 200 -14.31 13.96 6.62
N ASP A 201 -14.32 15.00 7.45
CA ASP A 201 -14.74 14.88 8.85
C ASP A 201 -16.21 14.40 8.97
N SER A 202 -17.12 15.03 8.22
CA SER A 202 -18.53 14.59 8.15
C SER A 202 -18.66 13.16 7.64
N TYR A 203 -17.90 12.78 6.61
CA TYR A 203 -17.86 11.42 6.07
C TYR A 203 -17.51 10.40 7.16
N LEU A 204 -16.42 10.63 7.91
CA LEU A 204 -15.98 9.72 8.97
C LEU A 204 -17.02 9.60 10.10
N ASN A 205 -17.63 10.72 10.49
CA ASN A 205 -18.67 10.73 11.52
C ASN A 205 -19.90 9.91 11.12
N ILE A 206 -20.34 10.03 9.86
CA ILE A 206 -21.51 9.29 9.35
C ILE A 206 -21.18 7.80 9.15
N SER A 207 -19.99 7.48 8.65
CA SER A 207 -19.52 6.10 8.52
C SER A 207 -19.47 5.41 9.90
N ALA A 208 -18.91 6.07 10.92
CA ALA A 208 -18.83 5.51 12.27
C ALA A 208 -20.21 5.30 12.93
N ALA A 209 -21.17 6.19 12.66
CA ALA A 209 -22.54 6.04 13.15
C ALA A 209 -23.26 4.85 12.49
N SER A 210 -23.03 4.65 11.18
CA SER A 210 -23.62 3.55 10.40
C SER A 210 -23.13 2.19 10.89
N ASP A 211 -21.86 2.07 11.27
CA ASP A 211 -21.26 0.85 11.83
C ASP A 211 -21.74 0.49 13.25
N SER A 212 -22.42 1.40 13.94
CA SER A 212 -22.91 1.23 15.31
C SER A 212 -24.40 0.84 15.38
N GLY A 213 -25.15 1.07 14.30
CA GLY A 213 -26.62 0.88 14.26
C GLY A 213 -27.13 -0.44 13.68
N ALA A 214 -26.30 -1.20 12.97
CA ALA A 214 -26.72 -2.46 12.34
C ALA A 214 -26.53 -3.65 13.28
N GLY A 215 -27.61 -4.41 13.55
CA GLY A 215 -27.57 -5.69 14.27
C GLY A 215 -26.81 -6.82 13.56
N ASP A 216 -26.22 -6.53 12.39
CA ASP A 216 -25.30 -7.38 11.63
C ASP A 216 -23.91 -6.72 11.74
N SER A 217 -23.15 -7.09 12.76
CA SER A 217 -21.96 -6.41 13.27
C SER A 217 -20.73 -6.61 12.40
N LYS A 218 -20.80 -6.21 11.13
CA LYS A 218 -19.66 -6.18 10.20
C LYS A 218 -18.94 -4.84 10.31
N MET A 219 -17.61 -4.86 10.34
CA MET A 219 -16.78 -3.66 10.29
C MET A 219 -16.47 -3.35 8.83
N ARG A 220 -17.07 -2.29 8.29
CA ARG A 220 -16.86 -1.88 6.90
C ARG A 220 -15.66 -0.94 6.82
N ILE A 221 -14.65 -1.31 6.05
CA ILE A 221 -13.37 -0.60 6.00
C ILE A 221 -13.07 -0.16 4.58
N ASP A 222 -12.71 1.12 4.42
CA ASP A 222 -12.07 1.63 3.21
C ASP A 222 -10.69 0.96 3.04
N PRO A 223 -10.35 0.41 1.86
CA PRO A 223 -8.99 -0.07 1.57
C PRO A 223 -7.84 0.84 2.05
N ALA A 224 -7.97 2.17 1.96
CA ALA A 224 -6.93 3.09 2.44
C ALA A 224 -6.77 3.09 3.98
N GLU A 225 -7.87 2.84 4.72
CA GLU A 225 -7.85 2.74 6.18
C GLU A 225 -7.38 1.37 6.67
N LEU A 226 -7.33 0.36 5.81
CA LEU A 226 -7.06 -1.03 6.19
C LEU A 226 -5.75 -1.19 6.98
N ILE A 227 -4.68 -0.55 6.52
CA ILE A 227 -3.36 -0.62 7.16
C ILE A 227 -3.38 0.12 8.51
N ASN A 228 -3.96 1.31 8.56
CA ASN A 228 -4.09 2.08 9.81
C ASN A 228 -4.96 1.35 10.84
N ALA A 229 -6.04 0.70 10.39
CA ALA A 229 -6.90 -0.14 11.22
C ALA A 229 -6.13 -1.34 11.79
N ALA A 230 -5.32 -2.03 10.97
CA ALA A 230 -4.46 -3.12 11.44
C ALA A 230 -3.41 -2.64 12.45
N ILE A 231 -2.79 -1.48 12.21
CA ILE A 231 -1.86 -0.84 13.17
C ILE A 231 -2.57 -0.56 14.50
N ALA A 232 -3.76 0.05 14.47
CA ALA A 232 -4.54 0.32 15.67
C ALA A 232 -4.97 -0.96 16.39
N HIS A 233 -5.32 -1.99 15.63
CA HIS A 233 -5.68 -3.31 16.17
C HIS A 233 -4.51 -3.97 16.90
N LEU A 234 -3.31 -3.99 16.31
CA LEU A 234 -2.11 -4.51 16.96
C LEU A 234 -1.72 -3.74 18.22
N LYS A 235 -1.84 -2.40 18.20
CA LYS A 235 -1.57 -1.56 19.38
C LYS A 235 -2.53 -1.83 20.54
N ARG A 236 -3.79 -2.18 20.24
CA ARG A 236 -4.79 -2.56 21.26
C ARG A 236 -4.64 -4.00 21.74
N ASN A 237 -3.99 -4.87 20.97
CA ASN A 237 -3.83 -6.30 21.25
C ASN A 237 -2.34 -6.68 21.32
N PRO A 238 -1.64 -6.33 22.41
CA PRO A 238 -0.19 -6.56 22.53
C PRO A 238 0.19 -8.05 22.51
N GLU A 239 -0.70 -8.94 22.95
CA GLU A 239 -0.49 -10.40 22.88
C GLU A 239 -0.43 -10.88 21.43
N LEU A 240 -1.37 -10.45 20.58
CA LEU A 240 -1.35 -10.75 19.14
C LEU A 240 -0.09 -10.17 18.47
N LEU A 241 0.31 -8.95 18.83
CA LEU A 241 1.54 -8.36 18.31
C LEU A 241 2.77 -9.19 18.71
N ALA A 242 2.83 -9.67 19.96
CA ALA A 242 3.91 -10.54 20.43
C ALA A 242 3.91 -11.89 19.69
N GLU A 243 2.73 -12.48 19.46
CA GLU A 243 2.60 -13.72 18.67
C GLU A 243 3.11 -13.51 17.25
N LEU A 244 2.73 -12.42 16.58
CA LEU A 244 3.18 -12.15 15.20
C LEU A 244 4.69 -11.89 15.14
N ARG A 245 5.27 -11.18 16.12
CA ARG A 245 6.72 -10.98 16.21
C ARG A 245 7.48 -12.27 16.49
N GLN A 246 6.92 -13.15 17.33
CA GLN A 246 7.50 -14.46 17.59
C GLN A 246 7.39 -15.38 16.36
N ARG A 247 6.28 -15.27 15.62
CA ARG A 247 6.04 -16.03 14.42
C ARG A 247 6.98 -15.60 13.30
N PHE A 248 7.03 -14.31 12.96
CA PHE A 248 7.80 -13.80 11.83
C PHE A 248 9.24 -13.49 12.26
N THR A 249 10.10 -14.48 12.10
CA THR A 249 11.53 -14.35 12.42
C THR A 249 12.32 -13.70 11.29
N THR A 250 11.84 -13.84 10.04
CA THR A 250 12.38 -13.18 8.85
C THR A 250 11.29 -12.38 8.14
N ILE A 251 11.57 -11.12 7.82
CA ILE A 251 10.68 -10.29 6.97
C ILE A 251 11.44 -9.79 5.74
N MET A 252 10.90 -10.09 4.57
CA MET A 252 11.47 -9.70 3.28
C MET A 252 10.49 -8.80 2.55
N VAL A 253 10.96 -7.69 1.99
CA VAL A 253 10.11 -6.73 1.27
C VAL A 253 10.69 -6.47 -0.11
N ASP A 254 9.97 -6.91 -1.14
CA ASP A 254 10.26 -6.56 -2.54
C ASP A 254 9.70 -5.18 -2.87
N GLU A 255 10.27 -4.52 -3.88
CA GLU A 255 9.80 -3.22 -4.39
C GLU A 255 9.57 -2.18 -3.25
N PHE A 256 10.44 -2.17 -2.24
CA PHE A 256 10.20 -1.40 -1.01
C PHE A 256 10.12 0.12 -1.22
N HIS A 257 10.70 0.61 -2.32
CA HIS A 257 10.58 1.99 -2.78
C HIS A 257 9.14 2.40 -3.17
N GLU A 258 8.27 1.43 -3.42
CA GLU A 258 6.84 1.65 -3.69
C GLU A 258 5.99 1.78 -2.40
N SER A 259 6.60 1.65 -1.22
CA SER A 259 5.86 1.70 0.03
C SER A 259 5.43 3.12 0.43
N ASP A 260 4.24 3.21 1.02
CA ASP A 260 3.72 4.43 1.63
C ASP A 260 4.13 4.53 3.13
N PRO A 261 3.88 5.66 3.81
CA PRO A 261 4.17 5.80 5.24
C PRO A 261 3.39 4.85 6.18
N ALA A 262 2.16 4.47 5.85
CA ALA A 262 1.37 3.52 6.66
C ALA A 262 1.96 2.11 6.61
N GLN A 263 2.36 1.65 5.43
CA GLN A 263 3.02 0.35 5.23
C GLN A 263 4.31 0.24 6.05
N ARG A 264 5.12 1.30 6.04
CA ARG A 264 6.35 1.38 6.85
C ARG A 264 6.06 1.37 8.35
N ARG A 265 5.04 2.11 8.82
CA ARG A 265 4.61 2.07 10.23
C ARG A 265 4.12 0.68 10.67
N LEU A 266 3.44 -0.05 9.80
CA LEU A 266 3.06 -1.45 10.08
C LEU A 266 4.31 -2.34 10.19
N LEU A 267 5.28 -2.14 9.29
CA LEU A 267 6.55 -2.88 9.32
C LEU A 267 7.37 -2.60 10.59
N GLU A 268 7.38 -1.35 11.08
CA GLU A 268 8.00 -0.98 12.36
C GLU A 268 7.39 -1.73 13.55
N LEU A 269 6.07 -1.92 13.54
CA LEU A 269 5.41 -2.73 14.57
C LEU A 269 5.84 -4.18 14.49
N LEU A 270 5.98 -4.77 13.30
CA LEU A 270 6.31 -6.18 13.12
C LEU A 270 7.81 -6.49 13.13
N HIS A 271 8.66 -5.49 13.30
CA HIS A 271 10.13 -5.58 13.21
C HIS A 271 10.74 -6.87 13.79
N CYS A 272 11.67 -7.45 13.04
CA CYS A 272 12.54 -8.55 13.44
C CYS A 272 14.01 -8.23 13.10
N GLU A 273 14.96 -9.03 13.60
CA GLU A 273 16.39 -8.80 13.34
C GLU A 273 16.78 -9.14 11.89
N ASP A 274 16.23 -10.22 11.34
CA ASP A 274 16.49 -10.69 9.97
C ASP A 274 15.51 -10.05 8.98
N MET A 275 15.82 -8.84 8.53
CA MET A 275 15.03 -8.12 7.54
C MET A 275 15.78 -7.95 6.23
N VAL A 276 15.10 -8.17 5.10
CA VAL A 276 15.65 -7.87 3.77
C VAL A 276 14.72 -6.90 3.06
N VAL A 277 15.21 -5.73 2.67
CA VAL A 277 14.46 -4.77 1.85
C VAL A 277 15.13 -4.60 0.50
N VAL A 278 14.34 -4.69 -0.56
CA VAL A 278 14.79 -4.52 -1.95
C VAL A 278 14.40 -3.14 -2.44
N ILE A 279 15.38 -2.35 -2.88
CA ILE A 279 15.18 -0.94 -3.22
C ILE A 279 15.79 -0.63 -4.59
N ASP A 280 15.03 0.07 -5.42
CA ASP A 280 15.45 0.66 -6.69
C ASP A 280 14.72 1.99 -6.84
N PRO A 281 15.24 3.10 -6.25
CA PRO A 281 14.51 4.36 -6.22
C PRO A 281 14.27 4.93 -7.63
N GLU A 282 15.14 4.61 -8.59
CA GLU A 282 15.04 5.07 -9.97
C GLU A 282 13.89 4.39 -10.73
N SER A 283 13.44 3.22 -10.28
CA SER A 283 12.29 2.51 -10.85
C SER A 283 10.94 2.88 -10.22
N ALA A 284 10.92 3.81 -9.25
CA ALA A 284 9.69 4.16 -8.54
C ALA A 284 8.66 4.82 -9.48
N ILE A 285 7.55 4.13 -9.72
CA ILE A 285 6.45 4.62 -10.55
C ILE A 285 5.18 4.90 -9.74
N GLY A 286 5.03 4.33 -8.55
CA GLY A 286 3.80 4.42 -7.76
C GLY A 286 3.57 5.74 -7.00
N ARG A 287 4.32 6.82 -7.27
CA ARG A 287 4.17 8.11 -6.56
C ARG A 287 2.74 8.66 -6.65
N PHE A 288 2.10 8.52 -7.82
CA PHE A 288 0.70 8.91 -8.02
C PHE A 288 -0.29 8.01 -7.25
N ARG A 289 0.15 6.83 -6.81
CA ARG A 289 -0.58 5.89 -5.95
C ARG A 289 -0.06 5.88 -4.52
N GLY A 290 0.56 6.97 -4.07
CA GLY A 290 0.93 7.16 -2.66
C GLY A 290 2.32 6.69 -2.28
N ALA A 291 3.07 6.03 -3.16
CA ALA A 291 4.46 5.63 -2.89
C ALA A 291 5.33 6.84 -2.51
N ASP A 292 6.24 6.63 -1.56
CA ASP A 292 7.12 7.66 -1.02
C ASP A 292 8.59 7.16 -1.01
N PRO A 293 9.25 7.09 -2.18
CA PRO A 293 10.62 6.58 -2.28
C PRO A 293 11.64 7.44 -1.51
N ASP A 294 11.40 8.75 -1.39
CA ASP A 294 12.25 9.65 -0.62
C ASP A 294 12.16 9.33 0.89
N GLY A 295 10.95 9.08 1.38
CA GLY A 295 10.72 8.60 2.73
C GLY A 295 11.32 7.23 2.99
N VAL A 296 11.39 6.32 2.00
CA VAL A 296 12.00 5.00 2.16
C VAL A 296 13.49 5.12 2.51
N ILE A 297 14.22 6.06 1.89
CA ILE A 297 15.62 6.33 2.23
C ILE A 297 15.74 6.80 3.68
N ALA A 298 14.89 7.75 4.09
CA ALA A 298 14.86 8.25 5.46
C ALA A 298 14.55 7.13 6.47
N TYR A 299 13.57 6.27 6.15
CA TYR A 299 13.18 5.11 6.94
C TYR A 299 14.35 4.14 7.13
N CYS A 300 15.03 3.75 6.04
CA CYS A 300 16.17 2.84 6.15
C CYS A 300 17.27 3.39 7.05
N LYS A 301 17.53 4.70 6.95
CA LYS A 301 18.50 5.39 7.80
C LYS A 301 18.09 5.42 9.28
N SER A 302 16.82 5.71 9.58
CA SER A 302 16.33 5.80 10.97
C SER A 302 16.15 4.43 11.62
N THR A 303 15.63 3.46 10.87
CA THR A 303 15.18 2.17 11.40
C THR A 303 16.32 1.14 11.42
N PHE A 304 17.14 1.10 10.36
CA PHE A 304 18.25 0.15 10.29
C PHE A 304 19.60 0.77 10.67
N GLY A 305 19.82 2.03 10.28
CA GLY A 305 21.06 2.77 10.58
C GLY A 305 22.32 1.98 10.20
N ASP A 306 23.34 2.03 11.06
CA ASP A 306 24.64 1.38 10.84
C ASP A 306 24.60 -0.15 11.00
N LYS A 307 23.47 -0.72 11.46
CA LYS A 307 23.31 -2.18 11.58
C LYS A 307 23.04 -2.83 10.22
N ALA A 308 22.53 -2.07 9.25
CA ALA A 308 22.23 -2.59 7.92
C ALA A 308 23.51 -2.97 7.17
N THR A 309 23.47 -4.12 6.52
CA THR A 309 24.39 -4.42 5.43
C THR A 309 23.79 -3.89 4.13
N ASN A 310 24.58 -3.18 3.33
CA ASN A 310 24.16 -2.70 2.02
C ASN A 310 24.84 -3.55 0.95
N ILE A 311 24.07 -4.12 0.02
CA ILE A 311 24.59 -4.85 -1.13
C ILE A 311 23.95 -4.26 -2.39
N THR A 312 24.78 -3.88 -3.36
CA THR A 312 24.33 -3.35 -4.65
C THR A 312 24.61 -4.37 -5.75
N LEU A 313 23.58 -4.82 -6.45
CA LEU A 313 23.69 -5.67 -7.63
C LEU A 313 24.03 -4.80 -8.84
N LEU A 314 25.16 -5.08 -9.48
CA LEU A 314 25.71 -4.26 -10.55
C LEU A 314 25.52 -4.87 -11.94
N THR A 315 25.49 -6.20 -12.03
CA THR A 315 25.39 -6.91 -13.30
C THR A 315 23.95 -6.93 -13.80
N ASN A 316 23.72 -6.40 -15.00
CA ASN A 316 22.43 -6.56 -15.67
C ASN A 316 22.40 -7.92 -16.39
N HIS A 317 21.46 -8.77 -16.00
CA HIS A 317 21.24 -10.09 -16.62
C HIS A 317 20.11 -10.06 -17.66
N ARG A 318 19.39 -8.94 -17.78
CA ARG A 318 18.33 -8.70 -18.75
C ARG A 318 18.88 -7.91 -19.94
N GLY A 319 19.38 -8.63 -20.94
CA GLY A 319 19.68 -8.10 -22.27
C GLY A 319 20.95 -7.24 -22.36
N ASP A 320 21.80 -7.57 -23.32
CA ASP A 320 22.95 -6.77 -23.73
C ASP A 320 22.51 -5.32 -24.09
N PRO A 321 23.04 -4.27 -23.43
CA PRO A 321 22.62 -2.88 -23.63
C PRO A 321 22.73 -2.37 -25.07
N ALA A 322 23.51 -3.04 -25.93
CA ALA A 322 23.72 -2.62 -27.31
C ALA A 322 22.57 -2.94 -28.28
N ARG A 323 21.52 -3.69 -27.87
CA ARG A 323 20.48 -4.18 -28.82
C ARG A 323 19.04 -3.72 -28.59
N PHE A 324 18.73 -3.03 -27.50
CA PHE A 324 17.34 -2.66 -27.19
C PHE A 324 17.12 -1.14 -27.08
N ALA A 325 17.70 -0.39 -28.02
CA ALA A 325 17.06 0.82 -28.52
C ALA A 325 15.98 0.43 -29.55
N ILE A 326 14.97 -0.33 -29.11
CA ILE A 326 13.73 -0.53 -29.86
C ILE A 326 12.60 -0.36 -28.85
N GLU A 327 11.95 0.80 -28.98
CA GLU A 327 10.56 1.10 -28.62
C GLU A 327 9.96 0.32 -27.44
N LEU A 328 9.85 1.00 -26.30
CA LEU A 328 8.68 0.84 -25.42
C LEU A 328 7.43 1.10 -26.27
N ARG A 329 6.90 0.06 -26.93
CA ARG A 329 5.47 0.01 -27.22
C ARG A 329 4.80 -0.15 -25.87
N SER A 330 4.27 0.94 -25.35
CA SER A 330 3.34 0.88 -24.24
C SER A 330 2.18 -0.03 -24.64
N GLU A 331 1.93 -1.07 -23.87
CA GLU A 331 0.65 -1.80 -23.85
C GLU A 331 -0.44 -0.87 -23.26
N ASN A 332 -0.71 0.24 -23.96
CA ASN A 332 -1.79 1.18 -23.67
C ASN A 332 -2.88 1.13 -24.76
N GLU A 333 -2.95 0.04 -25.55
CA GLU A 333 -3.94 -0.13 -26.61
C GLU A 333 -4.95 -1.29 -26.41
N GLU A 334 -5.02 -1.92 -25.23
CA GLU A 334 -6.11 -2.87 -24.90
C GLU A 334 -7.16 -2.32 -23.92
N ALA A 335 -7.33 -1.00 -23.87
CA ALA A 335 -8.47 -0.34 -23.19
C ALA A 335 -9.50 0.25 -24.16
N GLN A 336 -9.57 -0.25 -25.40
CA GLN A 336 -10.73 -0.12 -26.27
C GLN A 336 -11.26 -1.52 -26.55
N TYR A 337 -12.57 -1.70 -26.38
CA TYR A 337 -13.33 -2.96 -26.37
C TYR A 337 -13.38 -3.67 -25.01
N ILE A 338 -14.26 -3.20 -24.12
CA ILE A 338 -15.48 -3.93 -23.74
C ILE A 338 -16.50 -2.85 -23.33
N ALA A 339 -17.67 -2.93 -23.97
CA ALA A 339 -18.84 -2.10 -23.74
C ALA A 339 -19.61 -2.52 -22.47
#